data_AF-A0A1Y1KI92-F1
#
_entry.id   AF-A0A1Y1KI92-F1
#
_cell.length_a   1.000
_cell.length_b   1.000
_cell.length_c   1.000
_cell.angle_alpha   90.00
_cell.angle_beta   90.00
_cell.angle_gamma   90.00
#
_symmetry.space_group_name_H-M   'P 1'
#
loop_
_entity.id
_entity.type
_entity.pdbx_description
1 polymer ?
#
loop_
_entity_poly.entity_id
_entity_poly.type
_entity_poly.pdbx_seq_one_letter_code
_entity_poly.pdbx_strand_id
1 'polypeptide(L)'
;CNYLQELISNHHQLYMELFNLPLKPKHHFLVHYPRVLKTVGPLSKLSTLRFESKHREFKKTAVGVASRVNITYTVAIKHQLKLCATFMEEKGFMNYPQIELKEQMESL
;
A
#
# COMPACT_ATOMS: atom_id res chain seq x y z
N CYS A 1 17.62 4.79 20.86
CA CYS A 1 16.20 4.39 21.01
C CYS A 1 16.08 2.87 20.93
N ASN A 2 16.09 2.20 22.09
CA ASN A 2 16.06 0.73 22.23
C ASN A 2 14.72 0.20 22.79
N TYR A 3 13.79 1.08 23.16
CA TYR A 3 12.52 0.72 23.79
C TYR A 3 11.71 -0.33 23.01
N LEU A 4 11.59 -0.18 21.69
CA LEU A 4 10.89 -1.17 20.87
C LEU A 4 11.57 -2.56 20.87
N GLN A 5 12.90 -2.62 20.95
CA GLN A 5 13.62 -3.90 21.03
C GLN A 5 13.31 -4.63 22.34
N GLU A 6 13.26 -3.88 23.44
CA GLU A 6 12.94 -4.41 24.77
C GLU A 6 11.50 -4.94 24.84
N LEU A 7 10.53 -4.16 24.32
CA LEU A 7 9.14 -4.62 24.23
C LEU A 7 8.99 -5.90 23.41
N ILE A 8 9.71 -6.01 22.31
CA ILE A 8 9.70 -7.21 21.45
C ILE A 8 10.28 -8.40 22.20
N SER A 9 11.41 -8.22 22.88
CA SER A 9 12.05 -9.27 23.70
C SER A 9 11.12 -9.78 24.80
N ASN A 10 10.53 -8.86 25.57
CA ASN A 10 9.60 -9.20 26.65
C ASN A 10 8.36 -9.92 26.11
N HIS A 11 7.82 -9.48 24.97
CA HIS A 11 6.71 -10.17 24.31
C HIS A 11 7.08 -11.60 23.89
N HIS A 12 8.25 -11.80 23.28
CA HIS A 12 8.70 -13.15 22.87
C HIS A 12 8.88 -14.08 24.07
N GLN A 13 9.48 -13.58 25.15
CA GLN A 13 9.64 -14.34 26.39
C GLN A 13 8.28 -14.75 26.96
N LEU A 14 7.37 -13.79 27.13
CA LEU A 14 6.03 -14.06 27.65
C LEU A 14 5.23 -15.03 26.78
N TYR A 15 5.37 -14.93 25.45
CA TYR A 15 4.73 -15.87 24.52
C TYR A 15 5.22 -17.31 24.72
N MET A 16 6.53 -17.50 24.87
CA MET A 16 7.10 -18.83 25.11
C MET A 16 6.67 -19.37 26.48
N GLU A 17 6.64 -18.53 27.52
CA GLU A 17 6.22 -18.92 28.86
C GLU A 17 4.74 -19.30 28.94
N LEU A 18 3.84 -18.51 28.34
CA LEU A 18 2.40 -18.75 28.43
C LEU A 18 1.90 -19.88 27.54
N PHE A 19 2.43 -19.98 26.33
CA PHE A 19 1.93 -20.94 25.33
C PHE A 19 2.78 -22.21 25.24
N ASN A 20 4.01 -22.20 25.79
CA ASN A 20 4.98 -23.30 25.68
C ASN A 20 5.18 -23.77 24.23
N LEU A 21 5.21 -22.80 23.30
CA LEU A 21 5.35 -23.02 21.86
C LEU A 21 6.59 -22.28 21.32
N PRO A 22 7.23 -22.81 20.26
CA PRO A 22 8.35 -22.13 19.63
C PRO A 22 7.90 -20.84 18.92
N LEU A 23 8.84 -19.90 18.81
CA LEU A 23 8.62 -18.66 18.09
C LEU A 23 8.39 -18.92 16.60
N LYS A 24 7.21 -18.56 16.12
CA LYS A 24 6.86 -18.55 14.68
C LYS A 24 7.74 -17.56 13.88
N PRO A 25 7.93 -17.76 12.57
CA PRO A 25 8.70 -16.83 11.72
C PRO A 25 8.29 -15.35 11.82
N LYS A 26 7.00 -15.07 12.04
CA LYS A 26 6.50 -13.69 12.26
C LYS A 26 7.15 -13.01 13.48
N HIS A 27 7.46 -13.76 14.53
CA HIS A 27 8.16 -13.26 15.71
C HIS A 27 9.60 -12.87 15.37
N HIS A 28 10.29 -13.66 14.55
CA HIS A 28 11.63 -13.32 14.07
C HIS A 28 11.63 -12.03 13.24
N PHE A 29 10.63 -11.83 12.38
CA PHE A 29 10.52 -10.58 11.61
C PHE A 29 10.39 -9.34 12.50
N LEU A 30 9.68 -9.43 13.63
CA LEU A 30 9.55 -8.30 14.58
C LEU A 30 10.90 -7.84 15.10
N VAL A 31 11.86 -8.74 15.35
CA VAL A 31 13.21 -8.38 15.83
C VAL A 31 13.91 -7.38 14.90
N HIS A 32 13.60 -7.41 13.60
CA HIS A 32 14.17 -6.48 12.61
C HIS A 32 13.46 -5.12 12.55
N TYR A 33 12.25 -5.00 13.11
CA TYR A 33 11.44 -3.78 13.01
C TYR A 33 12.14 -2.53 13.55
N PRO A 34 12.85 -2.57 14.70
CA PRO A 34 13.59 -1.41 15.21
C PRO A 34 14.65 -0.90 14.23
N ARG A 35 15.33 -1.79 13.50
CA ARG A 35 16.29 -1.41 12.46
C ARG A 35 15.57 -0.82 11.25
N VAL A 36 14.54 -1.50 10.74
CA VAL A 36 13.78 -1.05 9.57
C VAL A 36 13.11 0.30 9.80
N LEU A 37 12.57 0.53 11.00
CA LEU A 37 11.94 1.81 11.35
C LEU A 37 12.96 2.97 11.31
N LYS A 38 14.20 2.72 11.73
CA LYS A 38 15.28 3.72 11.68
C LYS A 38 15.75 4.01 10.26
N THR A 39 15.78 3.01 9.38
CA THR A 39 16.30 3.15 8.02
C THR A 39 15.26 3.61 7.02
N VAL A 40 14.02 3.14 7.14
CA VAL A 40 12.95 3.35 6.15
C VAL A 40 11.82 4.24 6.68
N GLY A 41 11.75 4.42 7.99
CA GLY A 41 10.68 5.19 8.64
C GLY A 41 9.44 4.35 8.98
N PRO A 42 8.25 4.96 9.04
CA PRO A 42 7.04 4.30 9.51
C PRO A 42 6.66 3.06 8.69
N LEU A 43 6.58 1.89 9.35
CA LEU A 43 6.24 0.61 8.70
C LEU A 43 4.85 0.61 8.05
N SER A 44 3.92 1.45 8.52
CA SER A 44 2.58 1.61 7.93
C SER A 44 2.63 2.03 6.47
N LYS A 45 3.66 2.80 6.07
CA LYS A 45 3.87 3.22 4.68
C LYS A 45 4.44 2.11 3.80
N LEU A 46 5.03 1.07 4.40
CA LEU A 46 5.56 -0.12 3.70
C LEU A 46 4.52 -1.24 3.55
N SER A 47 3.34 -1.07 4.13
CA SER A 47 2.29 -2.08 4.09
C SER A 47 1.79 -2.32 2.66
N THR A 48 1.74 -3.60 2.27
CA THR A 48 1.20 -4.02 0.96
C THR A 48 -0.32 -4.10 0.93
N LEU A 49 -1.00 -3.90 2.06
CA LEU A 49 -2.47 -3.96 2.17
C LEU A 49 -3.18 -3.03 1.17
N ARG A 50 -2.59 -1.87 0.85
CA ARG A 50 -3.15 -0.93 -0.13
C ARG A 50 -3.09 -1.49 -1.54
N PHE A 51 -2.00 -2.16 -1.90
CA PHE A 51 -1.85 -2.80 -3.21
C PHE A 51 -2.84 -3.96 -3.37
N GLU A 52 -3.01 -4.79 -2.34
CA GLU A 52 -4.00 -5.87 -2.34
C GLU A 52 -5.44 -5.34 -2.44
N SER A 53 -5.74 -4.26 -1.72
CA SER A 53 -7.03 -3.59 -1.79
C SER A 53 -7.31 -3.07 -3.21
N LYS A 54 -6.32 -2.50 -3.88
CA LYS A 54 -6.43 -2.06 -5.28
C LYS A 54 -6.58 -3.25 -6.23
N HIS A 55 -5.83 -4.32 -6.02
CA HIS A 55 -5.88 -5.54 -6.83
C HIS A 55 -7.28 -6.18 -6.86
N ARG A 56 -8.07 -6.05 -5.78
CA ARG A 56 -9.48 -6.52 -5.74
C ARG A 56 -10.32 -6.02 -6.92
N GLU A 57 -10.13 -4.78 -7.35
CA GLU A 57 -10.86 -4.20 -8.49
C GLU A 57 -10.53 -4.92 -9.81
N PHE A 58 -9.24 -5.19 -10.02
CA PHE A 58 -8.74 -5.91 -11.18
C PHE A 58 -9.26 -7.34 -11.20
N LYS A 59 -9.26 -8.02 -10.05
CA LYS A 59 -9.81 -9.38 -9.92
C LYS A 59 -11.29 -9.45 -10.28
N LYS A 60 -12.10 -8.49 -9.81
CA LYS A 60 -13.53 -8.41 -10.17
C LYS A 60 -13.73 -8.26 -11.68
N THR A 61 -12.93 -7.42 -12.32
CA THR A 61 -12.97 -7.25 -13.78
C THR A 61 -12.55 -8.52 -14.49
N ALA A 62 -11.46 -9.14 -14.05
CA ALA A 62 -10.95 -10.36 -14.68
C ALA A 62 -11.96 -11.51 -14.63
N VAL A 63 -12.68 -11.67 -13.51
CA VAL A 63 -13.71 -12.71 -13.36
C VAL A 63 -14.97 -12.40 -14.18
N GLY A 64 -15.34 -11.13 -14.34
CA GLY A 64 -16.57 -10.73 -15.03
C GLY A 64 -16.47 -10.61 -16.56
N VAL A 65 -15.27 -10.66 -17.13
CA VAL A 65 -15.08 -10.54 -18.58
C VAL A 65 -15.28 -11.90 -19.27
N ALA A 66 -16.05 -11.91 -20.36
CA ALA A 66 -16.31 -13.12 -21.15
C ALA A 66 -15.11 -13.57 -22.00
N SER A 67 -14.31 -12.62 -22.50
CA SER A 67 -13.10 -12.88 -23.30
C SER A 67 -11.86 -13.15 -22.44
N ARG A 68 -11.14 -14.23 -22.75
CA ARG A 68 -9.88 -14.60 -22.06
C ARG A 68 -8.63 -14.43 -22.91
N VAL A 69 -8.76 -13.87 -24.11
CA VAL A 69 -7.67 -13.76 -25.09
C VAL A 69 -6.53 -12.88 -24.57
N ASN A 70 -6.84 -11.81 -23.82
CA ASN A 70 -5.83 -11.01 -23.13
C ASN A 70 -6.43 -10.29 -21.91
N ILE A 71 -6.38 -10.96 -20.76
CA ILE A 71 -7.03 -10.48 -19.54
C ILE A 71 -6.34 -9.26 -18.94
N THR A 72 -5.01 -9.20 -18.99
CA THR A 72 -4.22 -8.09 -18.45
C THR A 72 -4.47 -6.81 -19.25
N TYR A 73 -4.51 -6.91 -20.58
CA TYR A 73 -4.88 -5.81 -21.45
C TYR A 73 -6.30 -5.30 -21.17
N THR A 74 -7.27 -6.21 -21.06
CA THR A 74 -8.67 -5.84 -20.80
C THR A 74 -8.83 -5.12 -19.45
N VAL A 75 -8.17 -5.63 -18.41
CA VAL A 75 -8.18 -5.02 -17.07
C VAL A 75 -7.52 -3.65 -17.09
N ALA A 76 -6.40 -3.49 -17.80
CA ALA A 76 -5.69 -2.21 -17.94
C ALA A 76 -6.56 -1.15 -18.65
N ILE A 77 -7.19 -1.51 -19.78
CA ILE A 77 -8.08 -0.60 -20.52
C ILE A 77 -9.25 -0.16 -19.64
N LYS A 78 -9.90 -1.09 -18.94
CA LYS A 78 -11.02 -0.73 -18.06
C LYS A 78 -10.59 0.19 -16.91
N HIS A 79 -9.41 -0.04 -16.35
CA HIS A 79 -8.84 0.82 -15.31
C HIS A 79 -8.57 2.22 -15.84
N GLN A 80 -7.98 2.35 -17.03
CA GLN A 80 -7.72 3.63 -17.67
C GLN A 80 -9.01 4.40 -17.99
N LEU A 81 -10.03 3.72 -18.53
CA LEU A 81 -11.33 4.34 -18.80
C LEU A 81 -11.99 4.89 -17.53
N LYS A 82 -11.92 4.15 -16.43
CA LYS A 82 -12.43 4.61 -15.13
C LYS A 82 -11.66 5.82 -14.60
N LEU A 83 -10.35 5.85 -14.81
CA LEU A 83 -9.52 6.99 -14.43
C LEU A 83 -9.91 8.24 -15.23
N CYS A 84 -10.03 8.13 -16.55
CA CYS A 84 -10.47 9.23 -17.41
C CYS A 84 -11.85 9.77 -17.00
N ALA A 85 -12.80 8.89 -16.71
CA ALA A 85 -14.12 9.30 -16.21
C ALA A 85 -14.03 10.07 -14.88
N THR A 86 -13.18 9.63 -13.96
CA THR A 86 -12.96 10.32 -12.68
C THR A 86 -12.37 11.72 -12.90
N PHE A 87 -11.44 11.87 -13.84
CA PHE A 87 -10.83 13.15 -14.18
C PHE A 87 -11.83 14.11 -14.83
N MET A 88 -12.65 13.62 -15.77
CA MET A 88 -13.70 14.43 -16.40
C MET A 88 -14.76 14.92 -15.40
N GLU A 89 -15.02 14.15 -14.35
CA GLU A 89 -15.98 14.52 -13.29
C GLU A 89 -15.35 15.39 -12.19
N GLU A 90 -14.05 15.70 -12.25
CA GLU A 90 -13.26 16.41 -11.22
C GLU A 90 -13.38 15.84 -9.79
N LYS A 91 -13.88 14.60 -9.67
CA LYS A 91 -14.14 13.98 -8.37
C LYS A 91 -12.82 13.63 -7.68
N GLY A 92 -12.61 14.22 -6.51
CA GLY A 92 -11.47 13.94 -5.64
C GLY A 92 -10.30 14.93 -5.74
N PHE A 93 -10.41 15.95 -6.59
CA PHE A 93 -9.41 17.04 -6.69
C PHE A 93 -9.78 18.29 -5.88
N MET A 94 -11.02 18.39 -5.40
CA MET A 94 -11.57 19.56 -4.69
C MET A 94 -10.91 19.91 -3.34
N ASN A 95 -9.88 19.17 -2.91
CA ASN A 95 -9.13 19.44 -1.68
C ASN A 95 -7.63 19.73 -1.92
N TYR A 96 -7.21 19.96 -3.17
CA TYR A 96 -5.85 20.38 -3.44
C TYR A 96 -5.76 21.92 -3.37
N PRO A 97 -4.84 22.50 -2.59
CA PRO A 97 -4.55 23.92 -2.72
C PRO A 97 -4.11 24.16 -4.18
N GLN A 98 -4.84 25.02 -4.89
CA GLN A 98 -4.51 25.39 -6.26
C GLN A 98 -3.15 26.09 -6.24
N ILE A 99 -2.11 25.42 -6.72
CA ILE A 99 -0.84 26.06 -7.00
C ILE A 99 -1.05 26.79 -8.33
N GLU A 100 -1.24 28.11 -8.27
CA GLU A 100 -1.29 28.97 -9.45
C GLU A 100 0.03 28.83 -10.23
N LEU A 101 -0.02 28.12 -11.35
CA LEU A 101 1.03 28.17 -12.36
C LEU A 101 0.89 29.51 -13.08
N LYS A 102 1.67 30.52 -12.65
CA LYS A 102 1.83 31.75 -13.43
C LYS A 102 2.33 31.40 -14.82
N GLU A 103 1.57 31.87 -15.81
CA GLU A 103 1.81 31.72 -17.23
C GLU A 103 3.24 32.18 -17.61
N GLN A 104 4.02 31.27 -18.19
CA GLN A 104 5.18 31.60 -19.01
C GLN A 104 4.83 31.26 -20.47
N MET A 105 3.91 32.01 -21.07
CA MET A 105 3.58 31.92 -22.49
C MET A 105 3.37 33.29 -23.16
N GLU A 106 4.07 34.32 -22.69
CA GLU A 106 4.21 35.61 -23.41
C GLU A 106 5.70 35.99 -23.55
N SER A 107 6.46 35.23 -24.33
CA SER A 107 7.60 35.77 -25.09
C SER A 107 8.06 34.75 -26.14
N LEU A 108 7.42 34.76 -27.31
CA LEU A 108 7.98 34.31 -28.59
C LEU A 108 7.27 35.07 -29.71
#